data_AF-A0A429ZUF5-F1
#
_entry.id   AF-A0A429ZUF5-F1
#
_cell.length_a   1.000
_cell.length_b   1.000
_cell.length_c   1.000
_cell.angle_alpha   90.00
_cell.angle_beta   90.00
_cell.angle_gamma   90.00
#
_symmetry.space_group_name_H-M   'P 1'
#
loop_
_entity.id
_entity.type
_entity.pdbx_description
1 polymer ?
#
loop_
_entity_poly.entity_id
_entity_poly.type
_entity_poly.pdbx_seq_one_letter_code
_entity_poly.pdbx_strand_id
1 'polypeptide(L)'
;MEQVFIVLQYRIADKKVTTFINYFDERRIFQYDDYFLLDQARIKRLFLNNVAHLASEVTLSPDFLTEEGAEVVAMTIDGDFILANDHQTFVIPKSFMTADIEVFPQAVIDFFVAYEEQTLVSHTLPTYQPHESLVNEAEELPDLDISPVTEEPKKGFLARFFK
;
A
#
# COMPACT_ATOMS: atom_id res chain seq x y z
N MET A 1 1.69 1.86 11.11
CA MET A 1 1.20 0.55 10.60
C MET A 1 2.08 -0.58 11.13
N GLU A 2 1.64 -1.85 11.09
CA GLU A 2 2.52 -2.99 11.39
C GLU A 2 3.60 -3.12 10.30
N GLN A 3 4.84 -3.38 10.71
CA GLN A 3 5.93 -3.78 9.81
C GLN A 3 5.74 -5.28 9.47
N VAL A 4 4.84 -5.55 8.52
CA VAL A 4 4.39 -6.89 8.15
C VAL A 4 5.56 -7.73 7.64
N PHE A 5 6.41 -7.16 6.78
CA PHE A 5 7.50 -7.91 6.15
C PHE A 5 8.67 -8.18 7.11
N ILE A 6 9.01 -7.21 7.97
CA ILE A 6 9.98 -7.38 9.06
C ILE A 6 9.58 -8.51 10.01
N VAL A 7 8.28 -8.72 10.25
CA VAL A 7 7.78 -9.85 11.02
C VAL A 7 7.68 -11.13 10.18
N LEU A 8 7.30 -11.03 8.90
CA LEU A 8 7.07 -12.15 8.00
C LEU A 8 8.34 -12.94 7.67
N GLN A 9 9.49 -12.27 7.56
CA GLN A 9 10.78 -12.93 7.27
C GLN A 9 11.14 -14.04 8.27
N TYR A 10 10.63 -13.98 9.50
CA TYR A 10 10.83 -14.98 10.54
C TYR A 10 9.71 -16.04 10.62
N ARG A 11 8.68 -15.94 9.78
CA ARG A 11 7.49 -16.82 9.76
C ARG A 11 7.39 -17.70 8.51
N ILE A 12 7.97 -17.28 7.38
CA ILE A 12 8.04 -18.11 6.17
C ILE A 12 9.13 -19.19 6.28
N ALA A 13 8.93 -20.32 5.61
CA ALA A 13 9.82 -21.48 5.71
C ALA A 13 11.17 -21.29 5.01
N ASP A 14 11.19 -20.52 3.92
CA ASP A 14 12.37 -20.08 3.20
C ASP A 14 12.08 -18.74 2.49
N LYS A 15 13.09 -18.15 1.85
CA LYS A 15 12.98 -16.85 1.15
C LYS A 15 12.52 -16.95 -0.31
N LYS A 16 12.04 -18.12 -0.76
CA LYS A 16 11.69 -18.32 -2.18
C LYS A 16 10.51 -17.47 -2.61
N VAL A 17 10.48 -17.09 -3.88
CA VAL A 17 9.38 -16.30 -4.45
C VAL A 17 8.05 -17.04 -4.35
N THR A 18 8.05 -18.35 -4.61
CA THR A 18 6.88 -19.23 -4.45
C THR A 18 6.35 -19.26 -3.02
N THR A 19 7.23 -19.39 -2.01
CA THR A 19 6.86 -19.36 -0.59
C THR A 19 6.25 -18.02 -0.18
N PHE A 20 6.82 -16.91 -0.67
CA PHE A 20 6.27 -15.58 -0.46
C PHE A 20 4.87 -15.44 -1.08
N ILE A 21 4.70 -15.76 -2.37
CA ILE A 21 3.42 -15.64 -3.07
C ILE A 21 2.34 -16.49 -2.39
N ASN A 22 2.63 -17.76 -2.09
CA ASN A 22 1.70 -18.67 -1.45
C ASN A 22 1.25 -18.16 -0.07
N TYR A 23 2.14 -17.53 0.70
CA TYR A 23 1.80 -16.99 2.02
C TYR A 23 0.61 -16.00 1.95
N PHE A 24 0.62 -15.09 0.97
CA PHE A 24 -0.42 -14.08 0.79
C PHE A 24 -1.70 -14.65 0.19
N ASP A 25 -1.61 -15.56 -0.79
CA ASP A 25 -2.77 -16.18 -1.43
C ASP A 25 -3.57 -17.07 -0.45
N GLU A 26 -2.88 -17.94 0.31
CA GLU A 26 -3.48 -18.78 1.36
C GLU A 26 -4.24 -17.94 2.42
N ARG A 27 -3.71 -16.76 2.75
CA ARG A 27 -4.27 -15.83 3.74
C ARG A 27 -5.26 -14.85 3.15
N ARG A 28 -5.47 -14.87 1.83
CA ARG A 28 -6.35 -13.98 1.07
C ARG A 28 -6.02 -12.50 1.30
N ILE A 29 -4.73 -12.19 1.37
CA ILE A 29 -4.20 -10.83 1.50
C ILE A 29 -3.91 -10.31 0.10
N PHE A 30 -4.69 -9.31 -0.33
CA PHE A 30 -4.67 -8.82 -1.72
C PHE A 30 -4.07 -7.42 -1.88
N GLN A 31 -3.69 -6.77 -0.77
CA GLN A 31 -3.12 -5.42 -0.74
C GLN A 31 -2.23 -5.26 0.51
N TYR A 32 -1.26 -4.36 0.44
CA TYR A 32 -0.40 -3.94 1.54
C TYR A 32 -0.14 -2.43 1.44
N ASP A 33 -0.16 -1.75 2.59
CA ASP A 33 0.12 -0.30 2.76
C ASP A 33 -0.68 0.62 1.82
N ASP A 34 -1.88 0.18 1.43
CA ASP A 34 -2.73 0.73 0.37
C ASP A 34 -2.09 0.92 -1.03
N TYR A 35 -0.77 0.73 -1.16
CA TYR A 35 0.04 1.01 -2.33
C TYR A 35 0.40 -0.24 -3.17
N PHE A 36 0.66 -1.38 -2.53
CA PHE A 36 1.00 -2.63 -3.22
C PHE A 36 -0.21 -3.55 -3.34
N LEU A 37 -0.45 -4.05 -4.56
CA LEU A 37 -1.52 -4.96 -4.91
C LEU A 37 -0.94 -6.37 -5.08
N LEU A 38 -1.47 -7.34 -4.34
CA LEU A 38 -0.95 -8.71 -4.19
C LEU A 38 -1.87 -9.80 -4.77
N ASP A 39 -3.02 -9.41 -5.33
CA ASP A 39 -3.95 -10.30 -6.04
C ASP A 39 -3.31 -10.91 -7.31
N GLN A 40 -2.70 -12.08 -7.12
CA GLN A 40 -1.94 -12.83 -8.14
C GLN A 40 -2.71 -13.04 -9.43
N ALA A 41 -3.98 -13.45 -9.34
CA ALA A 41 -4.83 -13.73 -10.49
C ALA A 41 -5.13 -12.47 -11.31
N ARG A 42 -5.21 -11.30 -10.65
CA ARG A 42 -5.37 -10.01 -11.32
C ARG A 42 -4.04 -9.48 -11.86
N ILE A 43 -3.00 -9.38 -11.04
CA ILE A 43 -1.72 -8.73 -11.43
C ILE A 43 -1.00 -9.54 -12.51
N LYS A 44 -1.00 -10.88 -12.45
CA LYS A 44 -0.36 -11.72 -13.49
C LYS A 44 -1.06 -11.55 -14.84
N ARG A 45 -2.39 -11.44 -14.84
CA ARG A 45 -3.16 -11.14 -16.06
C ARG A 45 -2.88 -9.74 -16.61
N LEU A 46 -2.77 -8.73 -15.74
CA LEU A 46 -2.42 -7.37 -16.15
C LEU A 46 -1.00 -7.31 -16.73
N PHE A 47 -0.02 -7.94 -16.07
CA PHE A 47 1.35 -8.03 -16.55
C PHE A 47 1.43 -8.68 -17.95
N LEU A 48 0.85 -9.89 -18.10
CA LEU A 48 0.88 -10.64 -19.36
C LEU A 48 0.17 -9.90 -20.50
N ASN A 49 -0.90 -9.17 -20.20
CA ASN A 49 -1.54 -8.29 -21.19
C ASN A 49 -0.62 -7.11 -21.56
N ASN A 50 -0.08 -6.40 -20.57
CA ASN A 50 0.73 -5.20 -20.80
C ASN A 50 2.01 -5.51 -21.57
N VAL A 51 2.76 -6.55 -21.18
CA VAL A 51 4.00 -6.95 -21.88
C VAL A 51 3.72 -7.34 -23.33
N ALA A 52 2.61 -8.04 -23.60
CA ALA A 52 2.24 -8.42 -24.97
C ALA A 52 1.80 -7.24 -25.85
N HIS A 53 1.24 -6.17 -25.27
CA HIS A 53 0.83 -4.97 -26.01
C HIS A 53 1.96 -3.94 -26.20
N LEU A 54 2.93 -3.90 -25.28
CA LEU A 54 4.04 -2.95 -25.30
C LEU A 54 5.31 -3.50 -25.97
N ALA A 55 5.38 -4.82 -26.23
CA ALA A 55 6.54 -5.52 -26.79
C ALA A 55 7.18 -4.82 -28.01
N SER A 56 8.46 -4.51 -27.87
CA SER A 56 9.33 -3.83 -28.84
C SER A 56 10.79 -4.09 -28.46
N GLU A 57 11.75 -3.68 -29.30
CA GLU A 57 13.20 -3.85 -29.05
C GLU A 57 13.73 -3.09 -27.82
N VAL A 58 12.98 -2.10 -27.30
CA VAL A 58 13.39 -1.24 -26.17
C VAL A 58 12.57 -1.47 -24.90
N THR A 59 11.60 -2.38 -24.94
CA THR A 59 10.73 -2.74 -23.83
C THR A 59 10.90 -4.20 -23.44
N LEU A 60 10.42 -4.56 -22.25
CA LEU A 60 10.48 -5.91 -21.71
C LEU A 60 9.93 -6.96 -22.68
N SER A 61 10.66 -8.05 -22.84
CA SER A 61 10.23 -9.21 -23.63
C SER A 61 9.04 -9.91 -22.97
N PRO A 62 8.03 -10.40 -23.73
CA PRO A 62 7.03 -11.32 -23.21
C PRO A 62 7.62 -12.59 -22.59
N ASP A 63 8.81 -13.01 -23.03
CA ASP A 63 9.50 -14.20 -22.54
C ASP A 63 10.30 -13.98 -21.24
N PHE A 64 10.41 -12.73 -20.75
CA PHE A 64 11.24 -12.33 -19.61
C PHE A 64 11.03 -13.18 -18.35
N LEU A 65 9.79 -13.55 -18.04
CA LEU A 65 9.49 -14.41 -16.88
C LEU A 65 10.14 -15.80 -17.01
N THR A 66 10.27 -16.32 -18.24
CA THR A 66 10.94 -17.59 -18.52
C THR A 66 12.46 -17.43 -18.55
N GLU A 67 12.96 -16.32 -19.11
CA GLU A 67 14.39 -16.01 -19.23
C GLU A 67 15.05 -15.80 -17.85
N GLU A 68 14.41 -15.03 -16.97
CA GLU A 68 14.89 -14.75 -15.60
C GLU A 68 14.44 -15.76 -14.54
N GLY A 69 13.60 -16.73 -14.92
CA GLY A 69 12.95 -17.66 -13.99
C GLY A 69 12.11 -16.94 -12.92
N ALA A 70 11.45 -15.85 -13.32
CA ALA A 70 10.80 -14.91 -12.42
C ALA A 70 9.27 -15.05 -12.40
N GLU A 71 8.67 -14.66 -11.28
CA GLU A 71 7.22 -14.57 -11.09
C GLU A 71 6.77 -13.14 -10.84
N VAL A 72 5.52 -12.83 -11.19
CA VAL A 72 4.87 -11.57 -10.83
C VAL A 72 4.50 -11.66 -9.35
N VAL A 73 4.97 -10.70 -8.53
CA VAL A 73 4.76 -10.72 -7.08
C VAL A 73 3.73 -9.67 -6.64
N ALA A 74 3.90 -8.45 -7.12
CA ALA A 74 3.02 -7.32 -6.77
C ALA A 74 2.86 -6.36 -7.96
N MET A 75 1.88 -5.45 -7.85
CA MET A 75 1.75 -4.28 -8.71
C MET A 75 1.49 -3.05 -7.85
N THR A 76 2.12 -1.91 -8.13
CA THR A 76 1.79 -0.64 -7.46
C THR A 76 0.40 -0.16 -7.92
N ILE A 77 -0.25 0.71 -7.14
CA ILE A 77 -1.47 1.40 -7.60
C ILE A 77 -1.26 2.24 -8.87
N ASP A 78 -0.02 2.68 -9.11
CA ASP A 78 0.39 3.46 -10.29
C ASP A 78 0.61 2.62 -11.56
N GLY A 79 0.64 1.29 -11.43
CA GLY A 79 0.72 0.31 -12.53
C GLY A 79 2.10 -0.30 -12.78
N ASP A 80 3.08 -0.04 -11.92
CA ASP A 80 4.41 -0.63 -11.98
C ASP A 80 4.39 -2.04 -11.37
N PHE A 81 5.21 -2.97 -11.85
CA PHE A 81 5.19 -4.37 -11.41
C PHE A 81 6.43 -4.71 -10.60
N ILE A 82 6.23 -5.49 -9.53
CA ILE A 82 7.31 -6.16 -8.81
C ILE A 82 7.36 -7.60 -9.31
N LEU A 83 8.48 -7.97 -9.92
CA LEU A 83 8.79 -9.36 -10.29
C LEU A 83 9.90 -9.88 -9.39
N ALA A 84 10.00 -11.18 -9.18
CA ALA A 84 11.17 -11.75 -8.48
C ALA A 84 11.43 -13.20 -8.88
N ASN A 85 12.68 -13.63 -8.69
CA ASN A 85 13.02 -15.05 -8.56
C ASN A 85 13.57 -15.30 -7.13
N ASP A 86 14.14 -16.46 -6.86
CA ASP A 86 14.65 -16.83 -5.52
C ASP A 86 15.88 -16.02 -5.06
N HIS A 87 16.44 -15.14 -5.91
CA HIS A 87 17.73 -14.45 -5.67
C HIS A 87 17.68 -12.94 -5.92
N GLN A 88 16.83 -12.47 -6.83
CA GLN A 88 16.72 -11.06 -7.21
C GLN A 88 15.28 -10.62 -7.37
N THR A 89 15.04 -9.34 -7.12
CA THR A 89 13.76 -8.66 -7.28
C THR A 89 13.90 -7.55 -8.32
N PHE A 90 12.90 -7.40 -9.18
CA PHE A 90 12.86 -6.41 -10.25
C PHE A 90 11.71 -5.46 -10.03
N VAL A 91 11.95 -4.16 -10.21
CA VAL A 91 10.89 -3.16 -10.36
C VAL A 91 10.79 -2.84 -11.84
N ILE A 92 9.66 -3.21 -12.44
CA ILE A 92 9.33 -2.96 -13.84
C ILE A 92 8.41 -1.74 -13.89
N PRO A 93 8.85 -0.58 -14.39
CA PRO A 93 7.98 0.58 -14.52
C PRO A 93 6.86 0.28 -15.54
N LYS A 94 5.71 0.93 -15.39
CA LYS A 94 4.55 0.76 -16.28
C LYS A 94 4.78 1.11 -17.75
N SER A 95 5.90 1.75 -18.08
CA SER A 95 6.38 1.97 -19.44
C SER A 95 6.94 0.69 -20.10
N PHE A 96 7.30 -0.30 -19.28
CA PHE A 96 8.02 -1.52 -19.64
C PHE A 96 9.38 -1.27 -20.32
N MET A 97 9.92 -0.05 -20.27
CA MET A 97 11.21 0.31 -20.88
C MET A 97 12.37 -0.41 -20.17
N THR A 98 13.22 -1.13 -20.91
CA THR A 98 14.28 -1.95 -20.30
C THR A 98 15.36 -1.13 -19.62
N ALA A 99 15.60 0.09 -20.10
CA ALA A 99 16.56 1.03 -19.52
C ALA A 99 16.12 1.57 -18.13
N ASP A 100 14.83 1.50 -17.82
CA ASP A 100 14.24 2.02 -16.57
C ASP A 100 13.97 0.89 -15.54
N ILE A 101 14.33 -0.36 -15.85
CA ILE A 101 14.15 -1.50 -14.93
C ILE A 101 15.20 -1.45 -13.83
N GLU A 102 14.75 -1.50 -12.58
CA GLU A 102 15.61 -1.57 -11.42
C GLU A 102 15.76 -3.02 -10.96
N VAL A 103 17.01 -3.46 -10.77
CA VAL A 103 17.34 -4.83 -10.36
C VAL A 103 17.99 -4.81 -8.98
N PHE A 104 17.38 -5.53 -8.03
CA PHE A 104 17.82 -5.61 -6.65
C PHE A 104 18.34 -7.02 -6.37
N PRO A 105 19.62 -7.19 -5.96
CA PRO A 105 20.26 -8.49 -5.74
C PRO A 105 19.85 -9.11 -4.39
N GLN A 106 18.55 -9.18 -4.14
CA GLN A 106 17.95 -9.68 -2.91
C GLN A 106 16.62 -10.40 -3.20
N ALA A 107 16.35 -11.46 -2.43
CA ALA A 107 15.10 -12.19 -2.50
C ALA A 107 13.91 -11.29 -2.10
N VAL A 108 12.71 -11.60 -2.58
CA VAL A 108 11.58 -10.68 -2.48
C VAL A 108 11.15 -10.31 -1.06
N ILE A 109 11.31 -11.22 -0.09
CA ILE A 109 11.06 -10.88 1.32
C ILE A 109 12.05 -9.83 1.84
N ASP A 110 13.32 -9.92 1.45
CA ASP A 110 14.37 -8.98 1.86
C ASP A 110 14.18 -7.63 1.17
N PHE A 111 13.67 -7.63 -0.07
CA PHE A 111 13.26 -6.42 -0.78
C PHE A 111 12.15 -5.66 -0.05
N PHE A 112 11.09 -6.35 0.37
CA PHE A 112 10.00 -5.70 1.10
C PHE A 112 10.37 -5.32 2.55
N VAL A 113 11.30 -6.04 3.19
CA VAL A 113 11.93 -5.60 4.44
C VAL A 113 12.71 -4.30 4.23
N ALA A 114 13.54 -4.21 3.19
CA ALA A 114 14.29 -2.99 2.88
C ALA A 114 13.38 -1.80 2.55
N TYR A 115 12.22 -2.05 1.95
CA TYR A 115 11.17 -1.03 1.75
C TYR A 115 10.61 -0.54 3.11
N GLU A 116 10.20 -1.45 4.01
CA GLU A 116 9.71 -1.11 5.36
C GLU A 116 10.76 -0.39 6.24
N GLU A 117 12.03 -0.75 6.11
CA GLU A 117 13.15 -0.14 6.82
C GLU A 117 13.60 1.20 6.21
N GLN A 118 13.01 1.64 5.10
CA GLN A 118 13.43 2.83 4.33
C GLN A 118 14.90 2.76 3.84
N THR A 119 15.45 1.54 3.70
CA THR A 119 16.82 1.29 3.20
C THR A 119 16.86 0.97 1.71
N LEU A 120 15.71 0.67 1.09
CA LEU A 120 15.56 0.49 -0.35
C LEU A 120 15.76 1.83 -1.08
N VAL A 121 16.79 1.89 -1.94
CA VAL A 121 17.00 3.02 -2.86
C VAL A 121 16.40 2.66 -4.22
N SER A 122 15.23 3.22 -4.52
CA SER A 122 14.53 3.06 -5.79
C SER A 122 14.28 4.43 -6.43
N HIS A 123 14.19 4.48 -7.76
CA HIS A 123 13.80 5.69 -8.51
C HIS A 123 12.31 5.64 -8.91
N THR A 124 11.75 4.44 -9.00
CA THR A 124 10.36 4.14 -9.37
C THR A 124 9.46 4.10 -8.14
N LEU A 125 9.90 3.47 -7.04
CA LEU A 125 9.09 3.34 -5.83
C LEU A 125 9.31 4.53 -4.89
N PRO A 126 8.24 5.04 -4.25
CA PRO A 126 8.37 6.06 -3.22
C PRO A 126 9.11 5.51 -1.99
N THR A 127 9.75 6.40 -1.23
CA THR A 127 10.22 6.05 0.11
C THR A 127 9.00 5.75 0.99
N TYR A 128 8.98 4.57 1.64
CA TYR A 128 7.90 4.19 2.55
C TYR A 128 7.68 5.25 3.63
N GLN A 129 6.49 5.85 3.67
CA GLN A 129 6.07 6.73 4.75
C GLN A 129 5.01 5.98 5.57
N PRO A 130 5.37 5.40 6.73
CA PRO A 130 4.37 4.78 7.57
C PRO A 130 3.34 5.83 7.94
N HIS A 131 2.08 5.64 7.55
CA HIS A 131 0.99 6.53 7.95
C HIS A 131 1.00 6.70 9.47
N GLU A 132 1.33 7.92 9.93
CA GLU A 132 0.95 8.37 11.25
C GLU A 132 -0.57 8.29 11.33
N SER A 133 -1.08 7.46 12.24
CA SER A 133 -2.51 7.35 12.46
C SER A 133 -3.05 8.73 12.81
N LEU A 134 -4.12 9.17 12.11
CA LEU A 134 -4.82 10.42 12.36
C LEU A 134 -5.42 10.44 13.77
N VAL A 135 -4.58 10.75 14.74
CA VAL A 135 -4.88 10.88 16.17
C VAL A 135 -4.21 12.15 16.63
N ASN A 136 -4.84 13.29 16.31
CA ASN A 136 -4.90 14.55 17.08
C ASN A 136 -5.43 15.73 16.24
N GLU A 137 -6.64 15.57 15.69
CA GLU A 137 -7.54 16.71 15.49
C GLU A 137 -8.87 16.40 16.21
N ALA A 138 -8.76 16.18 17.52
CA ALA A 138 -9.87 16.55 18.38
C ALA A 138 -9.90 18.08 18.36
N GLU A 139 -10.89 18.66 17.67
CA GLU A 139 -11.14 20.09 17.75
C GLU A 139 -11.27 20.47 19.23
N GLU A 140 -10.39 21.35 19.71
CA GLU A 140 -10.64 22.10 20.94
C GLU A 140 -11.83 23.03 20.63
N LEU A 141 -13.05 22.48 20.79
CA LEU A 141 -14.27 23.27 20.83
C LEU A 141 -14.06 24.35 21.89
N PRO A 142 -14.13 25.64 21.54
CA PRO A 142 -13.93 26.71 22.52
C PRO A 142 -15.00 26.56 23.61
N ASP A 143 -14.57 26.64 24.87
CA ASP A 143 -15.42 26.50 26.04
C ASP A 143 -16.66 27.41 25.91
N LEU A 144 -17.81 26.80 25.60
CA LEU A 144 -19.09 27.48 25.62
C LEU A 144 -19.45 27.72 27.09
N ASP A 145 -19.22 28.95 27.54
CA ASP A 145 -19.63 29.46 28.85
C ASP A 145 -21.16 29.38 29.00
N ILE A 146 -21.62 28.22 29.45
CA ILE A 146 -22.99 27.96 29.91
C ILE A 146 -23.16 28.39 31.38
N SER A 147 -22.74 29.61 31.69
CA SER A 147 -23.18 30.33 32.88
C SER A 147 -24.72 30.31 32.96
N PRO A 148 -25.32 29.82 34.06
CA PRO A 148 -26.76 29.67 34.15
C PRO A 148 -27.44 31.03 34.20
N VAL A 149 -28.21 31.36 33.17
CA VAL A 149 -29.05 32.57 33.12
C VAL A 149 -30.15 32.46 34.18
N THR A 150 -29.93 33.10 35.33
CA THR A 150 -30.96 33.32 36.34
C THR A 150 -31.68 34.64 36.08
N GLU A 151 -32.86 34.59 35.45
CA GLU A 151 -33.81 35.70 35.46
C GLU A 151 -35.03 35.41 36.35
N GLU A 152 -35.29 36.33 37.28
CA GLU A 152 -36.38 36.24 38.26
C GLU A 152 -37.76 36.57 37.65
N PRO A 153 -38.86 36.01 38.21
CA PRO A 153 -40.21 36.27 37.72
C PRO A 153 -40.72 37.67 38.12
N LYS A 154 -40.92 38.54 37.13
CA LYS A 154 -41.56 39.86 37.34
C LYS A 154 -43.04 39.71 37.72
N LYS A 155 -43.39 40.18 38.92
CA LYS A 155 -44.76 40.14 39.47
C LYS A 155 -45.67 41.21 38.85
N GLY A 156 -46.55 40.74 37.95
CA GLY A 156 -47.99 41.05 37.86
C GLY A 156 -48.53 42.50 37.81
N PHE A 157 -49.38 42.78 36.82
CA PHE A 157 -50.60 43.59 37.02
C PHE A 157 -51.65 43.30 35.94
N LEU A 158 -52.78 42.69 36.33
CA LEU A 158 -54.17 43.10 36.04
C LEU A 158 -55.14 41.93 36.20
N ALA A 159 -56.23 42.19 36.91
CA ALA A 159 -57.31 41.23 37.13
C ALA A 159 -58.60 41.69 36.42
N ARG A 160 -59.40 40.69 36.03
CA ARG A 160 -60.86 40.68 35.83
C ARG A 160 -61.51 41.31 34.59
N PHE A 161 -62.66 40.71 34.28
CA PHE A 161 -63.79 41.16 33.45
C PHE A 161 -63.55 41.16 31.93
N PHE A 162 -64.51 40.89 31.05
CA PHE A 162 -65.92 40.45 31.19
C PHE A 162 -66.17 39.36 30.10
N LYS A 163 -67.12 38.44 30.22
CA LYS A 163 -68.18 38.29 31.23
C LYS A 163 -68.47 36.81 31.52
#